data_AF-A0A2W5T7G4-F1
#
_entry.id   AF-A0A2W5T7G4-F1
#
_cell.length_a   1.000
_cell.length_b   1.000
_cell.length_c   1.000
_cell.angle_alpha   90.00
_cell.angle_beta   90.00
_cell.angle_gamma   90.00
#
_symmetry.space_group_name_H-M   'P 1'
#
loop_
_entity.id
_entity.type
_entity.pdbx_description
1 polymer ?
#
loop_
_entity_poly.entity_id
_entity_poly.type
_entity_poly.pdbx_seq_one_letter_code
_entity_poly.pdbx_strand_id
1 'polypeptide(L)'
;MRQRFLVTYDISDAKRLRQVFKVMKGFGTHLQLSVFSCDLTEMTLVMMKAALNRVIHAQEDAVLIVDVGPSDGRGMSSFECLGRATRPPEKGPKIV
;
A
#
# COMPACT_ATOMS: atom_id res chain seq x y z
N MET A 1 3.95 -8.45 -16.26
CA MET A 1 4.46 -7.08 -16.02
C MET A 1 3.94 -6.61 -14.68
N ARG A 2 4.69 -5.77 -13.94
CA ARG A 2 4.24 -5.21 -12.65
C ARG A 2 3.87 -3.74 -12.85
N GLN A 3 2.75 -3.34 -12.29
CA GLN A 3 2.31 -1.96 -12.19
C GLN A 3 2.55 -1.47 -10.76
N ARG A 4 2.93 -0.20 -10.62
CA ARG A 4 3.01 0.42 -9.30
C ARG A 4 1.68 1.06 -8.96
N PHE A 5 1.23 0.81 -7.74
CA PHE A 5 0.04 1.43 -7.17
C PHE A 5 0.39 2.24 -5.92
N LEU A 6 -0.19 3.44 -5.81
CA LEU A 6 -0.35 4.09 -4.52
C LEU A 6 -1.68 3.63 -3.93
N VAL A 7 -1.62 3.07 -2.73
CA VAL A 7 -2.80 2.62 -1.99
C VAL A 7 -2.91 3.47 -0.74
N THR A 8 -4.00 4.21 -0.62
CA THR A 8 -4.30 5.00 0.58
C THR A 8 -5.53 4.43 1.27
N TYR A 9 -5.63 4.62 2.57
CA TYR A 9 -6.79 4.18 3.33
C TYR A 9 -7.22 5.22 4.37
N ASP A 10 -8.51 5.38 4.54
CA ASP A 10 -9.13 6.13 5.63
C ASP A 10 -10.05 5.16 6.37
N ILE A 11 -9.64 4.77 7.58
CA ILE A 11 -10.23 3.67 8.34
C ILE A 11 -10.72 4.22 9.68
N SER A 12 -12.03 4.11 9.92
CA SER A 12 -12.69 4.77 11.06
C SER A 12 -12.47 4.05 12.40
N ASP A 13 -12.14 2.76 12.39
CA ASP A 13 -11.93 1.94 13.59
C ASP A 13 -10.45 1.53 13.78
N ALA A 14 -9.94 1.70 15.00
CA ALA A 14 -8.54 1.41 15.34
C ALA A 14 -8.17 -0.08 15.28
N LYS A 15 -9.12 -1.00 15.45
CA LYS A 15 -8.88 -2.45 15.32
C LYS A 15 -8.78 -2.83 13.84
N ARG A 16 -9.71 -2.37 12.99
CA ARG A 16 -9.65 -2.54 11.53
C ARG A 16 -8.42 -1.87 10.93
N LEU A 17 -8.03 -0.69 11.40
CA LEU A 17 -6.81 0.00 10.95
C LEU A 17 -5.56 -0.88 11.15
N ARG A 18 -5.42 -1.52 12.32
CA ARG A 18 -4.31 -2.45 12.59
C ARG A 18 -4.34 -3.68 11.68
N GLN A 19 -5.53 -4.17 11.33
CA GLN A 19 -5.70 -5.29 10.41
C GLN A 19 -5.34 -4.89 8.96
N VAL A 20 -5.86 -3.76 8.47
CA VAL A 20 -5.53 -3.19 7.15
C VAL A 20 -4.03 -2.97 7.02
N PHE A 21 -3.40 -2.35 8.02
CA PHE A 21 -1.95 -2.14 8.02
C PHE A 21 -1.18 -3.47 7.94
N LYS A 22 -1.62 -4.51 8.66
CA LYS A 22 -1.00 -5.85 8.60
C LYS A 22 -1.17 -6.49 7.22
N VAL A 23 -2.35 -6.37 6.62
CA VAL A 23 -2.63 -6.85 5.25
C VAL A 23 -1.71 -6.15 4.26
N MET A 24 -1.66 -4.81 4.28
CA MET A 24 -0.89 -4.02 3.32
C MET A 24 0.62 -4.25 3.37
N LYS A 25 1.17 -4.56 4.56
CA LYS A 25 2.58 -4.99 4.68
C LYS A 25 2.93 -6.26 3.90
N GLY A 26 1.95 -7.08 3.54
CA GLY A 26 2.15 -8.25 2.67
C GLY A 26 2.22 -7.91 1.17
N PHE A 27 1.79 -6.71 0.76
CA PHE A 27 1.63 -6.33 -0.64
C PHE A 27 2.55 -5.18 -1.09
N GLY A 28 3.06 -4.37 -0.16
CA GLY A 28 3.87 -3.22 -0.53
C GLY A 28 4.66 -2.60 0.61
N THR A 29 5.29 -1.47 0.29
CA THR A 29 6.09 -0.69 1.20
C THR A 29 5.25 0.40 1.86
N HIS A 30 5.29 0.46 3.19
CA HIS A 30 4.64 1.53 3.94
C HIS A 30 5.33 2.86 3.67
N LEU A 31 4.60 3.83 3.14
CA LEU A 31 5.11 5.15 2.82
C LEU A 31 4.69 6.20 3.82
N GLN A 32 3.43 6.31 4.22
CA GLN A 32 3.01 7.28 5.26
C GLN A 32 1.95 6.61 6.12
N LEU A 33 1.54 7.26 7.22
CA LEU A 33 0.56 6.70 8.19
C LEU A 33 -0.55 5.88 7.51
N SER A 34 -1.12 6.44 6.45
CA SER A 34 -2.21 5.86 5.67
C SER A 34 -1.91 5.64 4.18
N VAL A 35 -0.64 5.47 3.80
CA VAL A 35 -0.22 5.33 2.38
C VAL A 35 0.78 4.20 2.21
N PHE A 36 0.57 3.36 1.21
CA PHE A 36 1.48 2.30 0.76
C PHE A 36 1.81 2.45 -0.74
N SER A 37 3.02 2.07 -1.12
CA SER A 37 3.41 1.85 -2.52
C SER A 37 3.56 0.35 -2.79
N CYS A 38 2.86 -0.16 -3.80
CA CYS A 38 2.77 -1.59 -4.09
C CYS A 38 3.13 -1.86 -5.55
N ASP A 39 4.13 -2.70 -5.80
CA ASP A 39 4.48 -3.16 -7.15
C ASP A 39 3.79 -4.51 -7.41
N LEU A 40 2.63 -4.45 -8.08
CA LEU A 40 1.69 -5.56 -8.19
C LEU A 40 1.55 -6.02 -9.65
N THR A 41 1.46 -7.33 -9.83
CA THR A 41 0.82 -7.94 -11.00
C THR A 41 -0.71 -7.85 -10.87
N GLU A 42 -1.45 -8.08 -11.94
CA GLU A 42 -2.92 -8.15 -11.91
C GLU A 42 -3.44 -9.16 -10.88
N MET A 43 -2.86 -10.36 -10.84
CA MET A 43 -3.24 -11.40 -9.88
C MET A 43 -3.02 -10.92 -8.44
N THR A 44 -1.86 -10.32 -8.15
CA THR A 44 -1.58 -9.81 -6.80
C THR A 44 -2.44 -8.61 -6.42
N LEU A 45 -2.87 -7.80 -7.39
CA LEU A 45 -3.83 -6.72 -7.17
C LEU A 45 -5.21 -7.27 -6.76
N VAL A 46 -5.69 -8.31 -7.44
CA VAL A 46 -6.95 -9.00 -7.08
C VAL A 46 -6.85 -9.59 -5.68
N MET A 47 -5.75 -10.26 -5.35
CA MET A 47 -5.53 -10.83 -4.01
C MET A 47 -5.51 -9.75 -2.91
N MET A 48 -4.84 -8.62 -3.17
CA MET A 48 -4.82 -7.48 -2.25
C MET A 48 -6.23 -6.94 -1.99
N LYS A 49 -7.01 -6.69 -3.06
CA LYS A 49 -8.39 -6.23 -2.96
C LYS A 49 -9.26 -7.21 -2.16
N ALA A 50 -9.14 -8.51 -2.44
CA ALA A 50 -9.87 -9.55 -1.70
C ALA A 50 -9.49 -9.61 -0.22
N ALA A 51 -8.20 -9.45 0.11
CA ALA A 51 -7.74 -9.42 1.50
C ALA A 51 -8.24 -8.18 2.25
N LEU A 52 -8.22 -7.00 1.60
CA LEU A 52 -8.76 -5.77 2.17
C LEU A 52 -10.27 -5.86 2.41
N ASN A 53 -11.04 -6.37 1.44
CA ASN A 53 -12.49 -6.54 1.56
C ASN A 53 -12.93 -7.43 2.74
N ARG A 54 -12.04 -8.26 3.28
CA ARG A 54 -12.31 -9.09 4.47
C ARG A 54 -12.16 -8.33 5.79
N VAL A 55 -11.46 -7.19 5.78
CA VAL A 55 -11.10 -6.46 7.02
C VAL A 55 -11.69 -5.06 7.08
N ILE A 56 -12.03 -4.44 5.95
CA ILE A 56 -12.67 -3.12 5.91
C ILE A 56 -14.17 -3.22 6.13
N HIS A 57 -14.75 -2.15 6.68
CA HIS A 57 -16.18 -1.95 6.76
C HIS A 57 -16.65 -1.01 5.63
N ALA A 58 -17.41 -1.53 4.66
CA ALA A 58 -17.68 -0.83 3.40
C ALA A 58 -18.43 0.52 3.53
N GLN A 59 -19.12 0.77 4.66
CA GLN A 59 -19.83 2.03 4.90
C GLN A 59 -19.04 3.04 5.74
N GLU A 60 -17.95 2.61 6.38
CA GLU A 60 -17.20 3.44 7.33
C GLU A 60 -15.74 3.66 6.92
N ASP A 61 -15.23 2.81 6.03
CA ASP A 61 -13.84 2.78 5.62
C ASP A 61 -13.75 3.04 4.12
N ALA A 62 -12.70 3.75 3.70
CA ALA A 62 -12.38 3.99 2.31
C ALA A 62 -10.96 3.54 1.99
N VAL A 63 -10.78 2.93 0.83
CA VAL A 63 -9.46 2.58 0.29
C VAL A 63 -9.40 3.10 -1.15
N LEU A 64 -8.41 3.94 -1.44
CA LEU A 64 -8.13 4.42 -2.79
C LEU A 64 -6.94 3.66 -3.37
N ILE A 65 -7.09 3.17 -4.60
CA ILE A 65 -6.04 2.43 -5.33
C ILE A 65 -5.77 3.19 -6.62
N VAL A 66 -4.59 3.80 -6.73
CA VAL A 66 -4.18 4.63 -7.86
C VAL A 66 -3.08 3.90 -8.62
N ASP A 67 -3.34 3.53 -9.87
CA ASP A 67 -2.29 3.04 -10.79
C ASP A 67 -1.43 4.24 -11.23
N VAL A 68 -0.13 4.17 -10.97
CA VAL A 68 0.83 5.23 -11.36
C VAL A 68 1.73 4.83 -12.53
N GLY A 69 1.47 3.66 -13.11
CA GLY A 69 2.14 3.12 -14.30
C GLY A 69 3.10 1.96 -14.01
N PRO A 70 3.84 1.52 -15.05
CA PRO A 70 4.84 0.46 -14.93
C PRO A 70 5.83 0.69 -13.79
N SER A 71 6.11 -0.37 -13.02
CA SER A 71 7.02 -0.31 -11.87
C SER A 71 8.48 -0.01 -12.25
N ASP A 72 8.85 -0.36 -13.48
CA ASP A 72 10.15 -0.11 -14.12
C ASP A 72 10.12 1.10 -15.08
N GLY A 73 9.04 1.88 -15.07
CA GLY A 73 8.88 3.07 -15.89
C GLY A 73 8.37 4.25 -15.06
N ARG A 74 7.27 4.87 -15.50
CA ARG A 74 6.69 6.06 -14.88
C ARG A 74 6.49 5.94 -13.37
N GLY A 75 6.15 4.76 -12.87
CA GLY A 75 5.93 4.52 -11.44
C GLY A 75 7.14 4.81 -10.55
N MET A 76 8.36 4.84 -11.09
CA MET A 76 9.56 5.19 -10.33
C MET A 76 9.61 6.65 -9.89
N SER A 77 8.99 7.56 -10.65
CA SER A 77 9.07 9.01 -10.44
C SER A 77 7.70 9.69 -10.49
N SER A 78 6.62 8.93 -10.29
CA SER A 78 5.24 9.40 -10.46
C SER A 78 4.69 10.16 -9.26
N PHE A 79 5.43 10.22 -8.15
CA PHE A 79 5.03 10.95 -6.96
C PHE A 79 6.26 11.52 -6.24
N GLU A 80 6.03 12.61 -5.51
CA GLU A 80 7.03 13.27 -4.67
C GLU A 80 6.46 13.44 -3.27
N CYS A 81 7.32 13.40 -2.26
CA CYS A 81 6.94 13.67 -0.87
C CYS A 81 7.70 14.91 -0.38
N LEU A 82 6.96 15.89 0.13
CA LEU A 82 7.54 17.05 0.79
C LEU A 82 7.65 16.79 2.30
N GLY A 83 8.68 17.36 2.94
CA GLY A 83 8.88 17.28 4.39
C GLY A 83 9.62 16.00 4.85
N ARG A 84 9.18 15.39 5.96
CA ARG A 84 9.87 14.23 6.54
C ARG A 84 9.78 13.05 5.57
N ALA A 85 10.90 12.72 4.94
CA ALA A 85 11.03 11.52 4.15
C ALA A 85 10.74 10.29 5.02
N THR A 86 9.71 9.55 4.64
CA THR A 86 9.48 8.23 5.14
C THR A 86 10.43 7.30 4.42
N ARG A 87 11.56 7.02 5.09
CA ARG A 87 12.54 6.08 4.56
C ARG A 87 11.83 4.74 4.35
N PRO A 88 11.83 4.18 3.13
CA PRO A 88 11.45 2.80 2.93
C PRO A 88 12.26 1.95 3.93
N PRO A 89 11.65 1.00 4.66
CA PRO A 89 12.42 0.09 5.48
C PRO A 89 13.50 -0.55 4.60
N GLU A 90 14.77 -0.47 5.05
CA GLU A 90 15.90 -1.05 4.35
C GLU A 90 15.59 -2.52 4.03
N LYS A 91 15.61 -2.87 2.74
CA LYS A 91 15.58 -4.26 2.30
C LYS A 91 16.97 -4.85 2.55
N GLY A 92 17.20 -5.30 3.78
CA GLY A 92 18.41 -6.00 4.20
C GLY A 92 18.09 -7.01 5.30
N PRO A 93 18.88 -8.09 5.45
CA PRO A 93 18.72 -9.01 6.54
C PRO A 93 18.88 -8.26 7.87
N LYS A 94 17.85 -8.29 8.71
CA LYS A 94 17.97 -7.90 10.11
C LYS A 94 18.39 -9.15 10.88
N ILE A 95 19.67 -9.24 11.21
CA ILE A 95 20.15 -10.21 12.19
C ILE A 95 19.63 -9.70 13.55
N VAL A 96 18.77 -10.49 14.17
CA VAL A 96 18.33 -10.32 15.56
C VAL A 96 19.04 -11.37 16.39
#